data_AF-A0A7J8ZCY0-F1
#
_entry.id   AF-A0A7J8ZCY0-F1
#
_cell.length_a   1.000
_cell.length_b   1.000
_cell.length_c   1.000
_cell.angle_alpha   90.00
_cell.angle_beta   90.00
_cell.angle_gamma   90.00
#
_symmetry.space_group_name_H-M   'P 1'
#
loop_
_entity.id
_entity.type
_entity.pdbx_description
1 polymer ?
#
loop_
_entity_poly.entity_id
_entity_poly.type
_entity_poly.pdbx_seq_one_letter_code
_entity_poly.pdbx_strand_id
1 'polypeptide(L)'
;MASLFVGLITFFVLIALLALIGYQLMCFADLEFDYTDPLIDSAARINKVVVPEFVVQAVFCFVCIATGQGFLCFMSLPNLHYNFKL
;
A
#
# COMPACT_ATOMS: atom_id res chain seq x y z
N MET A 1 -7.17 12.22 23.86
CA MET A 1 -8.14 11.20 23.37
C MET A 1 -8.08 11.06 21.85
N ALA A 2 -8.37 12.11 21.06
CA ALA A 2 -8.36 12.04 19.58
C ALA A 2 -7.04 11.52 18.97
N SER A 3 -5.88 11.94 19.50
CA SER A 3 -4.57 11.49 19.01
C SER A 3 -4.34 9.97 19.13
N LEU A 4 -4.90 9.32 20.16
CA LEU A 4 -4.82 7.85 20.31
C LEU A 4 -5.64 7.14 19.24
N PHE A 5 -6.84 7.63 18.95
CA PHE A 5 -7.69 7.06 17.89
C PHE A 5 -7.03 7.19 16.52
N VAL A 6 -6.44 8.35 16.22
CA VAL A 6 -5.72 8.53 14.96
C VAL A 6 -4.51 7.58 14.90
N GLY A 7 -3.72 7.47 15.97
CA GLY A 7 -2.62 6.51 16.03
C GLY A 7 -3.05 5.05 15.78
N LEU A 8 -4.18 4.65 16.36
CA LEU A 8 -4.74 3.31 16.17
C LEU A 8 -5.18 3.06 14.73
N ILE A 9 -5.86 4.04 14.12
CA ILE A 9 -6.29 3.97 12.71
C ILE A 9 -5.06 3.89 11.79
N THR A 10 -4.07 4.76 12.00
CA THR A 10 -2.79 4.77 11.28
C THR A 10 -2.11 3.39 11.36
N PHE A 11 -2.13 2.74 12.53
CA PHE A 11 -1.57 1.40 12.71
C PHE A 11 -2.29 0.32 11.88
N PHE A 12 -3.63 0.29 11.91
CA PHE A 12 -4.38 -0.67 11.11
C PHE A 12 -4.22 -0.43 9.59
N VAL A 13 -4.12 0.83 9.15
CA VAL A 13 -3.84 1.16 7.75
C VAL A 13 -2.48 0.63 7.31
N LEU A 14 -1.45 0.76 8.15
CA LEU A 14 -0.11 0.21 7.86
C LEU A 14 -0.13 -1.32 7.75
N ILE A 15 -0.85 -2.02 8.64
CA ILE A 15 -1.01 -3.47 8.55
C ILE A 15 -1.74 -3.87 7.26
N ALA A 16 -2.80 -3.15 6.89
CA ALA A 16 -3.54 -3.41 5.67
C ALA A 16 -2.66 -3.22 4.42
N LEU A 17 -1.86 -2.15 4.37
CA LEU A 17 -0.89 -1.92 3.30
C LEU A 17 0.16 -3.04 3.23
N LEU A 18 0.69 -3.49 4.37
CA LEU A 18 1.63 -4.60 4.42
C LEU A 18 1.00 -5.90 3.89
N ALA A 19 -0.26 -6.18 4.26
CA ALA A 19 -0.99 -7.34 3.77
C ALA A 19 -1.25 -7.28 2.25
N LEU A 20 -1.56 -6.09 1.71
CA LEU A 20 -1.73 -5.90 0.26
C LEU A 20 -0.42 -6.15 -0.50
N ILE A 21 0.70 -5.64 -0.01
CA ILE A 21 2.03 -5.90 -0.59
C ILE A 21 2.35 -7.39 -0.53
N GLY A 22 2.09 -8.05 0.60
CA GLY A 22 2.29 -9.50 0.74
C GLY A 22 1.43 -10.31 -0.23
N TYR A 23 0.18 -9.91 -0.43
CA TYR A 23 -0.72 -10.52 -1.42
C TYR A 23 -0.22 -10.33 -2.86
N GLN A 24 0.22 -9.12 -3.22
CA GLN A 24 0.82 -8.86 -4.54
C GLN A 24 2.08 -9.71 -4.74
N LEU A 25 2.93 -9.82 -3.73
CA LEU A 25 4.16 -10.62 -3.79
C LEU A 25 3.88 -12.11 -3.99
N MET A 26 2.83 -12.64 -3.33
CA MET A 26 2.37 -14.01 -3.54
C MET A 26 1.86 -14.21 -4.97
N CYS A 27 1.04 -13.29 -5.50
CA CYS A 27 0.60 -13.35 -6.89
C CYS A 27 1.77 -13.22 -7.89
N PHE A 28 2.81 -12.45 -7.57
CA PHE A 28 4.02 -12.38 -8.38
C PHE A 28 4.84 -13.67 -8.35
N ALA A 29 4.96 -14.30 -7.18
CA ALA A 29 5.61 -15.61 -7.06
C ALA A 29 4.83 -16.67 -7.84
N ASP A 30 3.49 -16.69 -7.76
CA ASP A 30 2.66 -17.59 -8.56
C ASP A 30 2.91 -17.37 -10.07
N LEU A 31 3.03 -16.12 -10.53
CA LEU A 31 3.36 -15.79 -11.92
C LEU A 31 4.78 -16.20 -12.34
N GLU A 32 5.76 -16.19 -11.41
CA GLU A 32 7.14 -16.58 -11.69
C GLU A 32 7.29 -18.10 -11.86
N PHE A 33 6.52 -18.88 -11.08
CA PHE A 33 6.59 -20.34 -11.09
C PHE A 33 5.60 -20.99 -12.06
N ASP A 34 4.45 -20.38 -12.31
CA ASP A 34 3.42 -20.89 -13.22
C ASP A 34 3.29 -20.02 -14.48
N TYR A 35 4.14 -20.29 -15.47
CA TYR A 35 4.02 -19.68 -16.80
C TYR A 35 2.80 -20.23 -17.61
N THR A 36 2.03 -21.18 -17.06
CA THR A 36 0.94 -21.90 -17.76
C THR A 36 -0.44 -21.43 -17.33
N ASP A 37 -0.60 -20.93 -16.10
CA ASP A 37 -1.81 -20.23 -15.69
C ASP A 37 -2.11 -19.06 -16.64
N PRO A 38 -3.39 -18.70 -16.89
CA PRO A 38 -3.74 -17.62 -17.79
C PRO A 38 -3.21 -16.30 -17.22
N LEU A 39 -2.01 -15.91 -17.67
CA LEU A 39 -1.24 -14.71 -17.31
C LEU A 39 -2.08 -13.42 -17.22
N ILE A 40 -3.21 -13.39 -17.92
CA ILE A 40 -4.20 -12.31 -17.97
C ILE A 40 -4.94 -12.13 -16.64
N ASP A 41 -5.27 -13.19 -15.89
CA ASP A 41 -6.15 -13.09 -14.72
C ASP A 41 -5.40 -12.66 -13.45
N SER A 42 -4.21 -13.22 -13.19
CA SER A 42 -3.38 -12.85 -12.04
C SER A 42 -2.78 -11.45 -12.20
N ALA A 43 -2.32 -11.07 -13.39
CA ALA A 43 -1.84 -9.71 -13.66
C ALA A 43 -2.98 -8.67 -13.58
N ALA A 44 -4.18 -9.00 -14.07
CA ALA A 44 -5.35 -8.12 -13.93
C ALA A 44 -5.80 -7.97 -12.47
N ARG A 45 -5.67 -9.02 -11.65
CA ARG A 45 -5.93 -8.96 -10.20
C ARG A 45 -4.92 -8.08 -9.47
N ILE A 46 -3.63 -8.17 -9.80
CA ILE A 46 -2.60 -7.29 -9.23
C ILE A 46 -2.89 -5.82 -9.58
N ASN A 47 -3.21 -5.51 -10.84
CA ASN A 47 -3.51 -4.14 -11.25
C ASN A 47 -4.76 -3.55 -10.57
N LYS A 48 -5.77 -4.38 -10.26
CA LYS A 48 -6.94 -3.94 -9.48
C LYS A 48 -6.62 -3.60 -8.03
N VAL A 49 -5.52 -4.14 -7.49
CA VAL A 49 -5.11 -3.97 -6.08
C VAL A 49 -4.02 -2.88 -5.94
N VAL A 50 -3.20 -2.65 -6.96
CA VAL A 50 -2.13 -1.64 -6.92
C VAL A 50 -2.67 -0.21 -6.92
N VAL A 51 -3.74 0.07 -7.68
CA VAL A 51 -4.37 1.40 -7.73
C VAL A 51 -4.95 1.81 -6.37
N PRO A 52 -5.76 0.97 -5.68
CA PRO A 52 -6.26 1.33 -4.35
C PRO A 52 -5.14 1.42 -3.30
N GLU A 53 -4.05 0.65 -3.42
CA GLU A 53 -2.87 0.79 -2.55
C GLU A 53 -2.27 2.20 -2.66
N PHE A 54 -2.06 2.71 -3.88
CA PHE A 54 -1.53 4.07 -4.09
C PHE A 54 -2.43 5.14 -3.49
N VAL A 55 -3.75 5.00 -3.65
CA VAL A 55 -4.72 5.93 -3.06
C VAL A 55 -4.67 5.90 -1.54
N VAL A 56 -4.64 4.71 -0.93
CA VAL A 56 -4.56 4.54 0.52
C VAL A 56 -3.25 5.12 1.07
N GLN A 57 -2.12 4.90 0.39
CA GLN A 57 -0.82 5.44 0.78
C GLN A 57 -0.76 6.97 0.68
N ALA A 58 -1.36 7.55 -0.35
CA ALA A 58 -1.46 9.00 -0.50
C ALA A 58 -2.32 9.60 0.63
N VAL A 59 -3.51 9.05 0.87
CA VAL A 59 -4.41 9.47 1.96
C VAL A 59 -3.71 9.35 3.31
N PHE A 60 -2.93 8.27 3.53
CA PHE A 60 -2.15 8.07 4.74
C PHE A 60 -1.14 9.20 5.00
N CYS A 61 -0.34 9.62 4.00
CA CYS A 61 0.61 10.71 4.22
C CYS A 61 -0.11 12.04 4.51
N PHE A 62 -1.24 12.33 3.83
CA PHE A 62 -2.05 13.50 4.12
C PHE A 62 -2.57 13.51 5.56
N VAL A 63 -3.09 12.38 6.04
CA VAL A 63 -3.55 12.23 7.43
C VAL A 63 -2.39 12.37 8.41
N CYS A 64 -1.22 11.78 8.14
CA CYS A 64 -0.04 11.92 9.00
C CYS A 64 0.44 13.38 9.08
N ILE A 65 0.45 14.14 7.98
CA ILE A 65 0.77 15.58 8.00
C ILE A 65 -0.26 16.35 8.82
N ALA A 66 -1.55 16.12 8.59
CA ALA A 66 -2.64 16.80 9.29
C ALA A 66 -2.65 16.53 10.81
N THR A 67 -2.20 15.34 11.22
CA THR A 67 -2.15 14.92 12.63
C THR A 67 -0.81 15.28 13.31
N GLY A 68 0.12 15.90 12.58
CA GLY A 68 1.45 16.26 13.11
C GLY A 68 2.41 15.07 13.29
N GLN A 69 2.11 13.92 12.68
CA GLN A 69 2.95 12.72 12.67
C GLN A 69 4.03 12.82 11.58
N GLY A 70 4.88 13.85 11.66
CA GLY A 70 5.86 14.19 10.62
C GLY A 70 6.89 13.09 10.32
N PHE A 71 7.32 12.34 11.34
CA PHE A 71 8.29 11.24 11.16
C PHE A 71 7.74 10.10 10.29
N LEU A 72 6.47 9.74 10.47
CA LEU A 72 5.81 8.69 9.69
C LEU A 72 5.64 9.12 8.22
N CYS A 73 5.16 10.35 7.95
CA CYS A 73 5.05 10.80 6.56
C CYS A 73 6.43 10.98 5.90
N PHE A 74 7.47 11.37 6.64
CA PHE A 74 8.83 11.43 6.09
C PHE A 74 9.33 10.05 5.61
N MET A 75 9.06 8.99 6.37
CA MET A 75 9.37 7.61 5.97
C MET A 75 8.51 7.13 4.78
N SER A 76 7.28 7.62 4.64
CA SER A 76 6.36 7.23 3.56
C SER A 76 6.55 8.01 2.26
N LEU A 77 7.19 9.20 2.30
CA LEU A 77 7.42 10.08 1.16
C LEU A 77 8.20 9.43 -0.01
N PRO A 78 9.28 8.66 0.22
CA PRO A 78 10.00 7.98 -0.87
C PRO A 78 9.12 7.00 -1.64
N ASN A 79 8.30 6.24 -0.91
CA ASN A 79 7.36 5.30 -1.52
C ASN A 79 6.27 6.03 -2.31
N LEU A 80 5.73 7.13 -1.76
CA LEU A 80 4.75 7.95 -2.46
C LEU A 80 5.34 8.53 -3.76
N HIS A 81 6.58 9.05 -3.71
CA HIS A 81 7.26 9.58 -4.88
C HIS A 81 7.51 8.52 -5.96
N TYR A 82 7.91 7.31 -5.54
CA TYR A 82 8.06 6.18 -6.46
C TYR A 82 6.74 5.83 -7.14
N ASN A 83 5.66 5.75 -6.38
CA ASN A 83 4.32 5.43 -6.89
C ASN A 83 3.76 6.48 -7.85
N PHE A 84 4.12 7.76 -7.71
CA PHE A 84 3.73 8.82 -8.65
C PHE A 84 4.52 8.78 -9.97
N LYS A 85 5.72 8.19 -9.96
CA LYS A 85 6.61 8.14 -11.12
C LYS A 85 6.34 6.92 -12.01
N LEU A 86 5.81 5.85 -11.42
CA LEU A 86 5.46 4.59 -12.08
C LEU A 86 4.17 4.74 -12.92
#